data_AF-A0A4Q3XVV6-F1
#
_entry.id   AF-A0A4Q3XVV6-F1
#
_cell.length_a   1.000
_cell.length_b   1.000
_cell.length_c   1.000
_cell.angle_alpha   90.00
_cell.angle_beta   90.00
_cell.angle_gamma   90.00
#
_symmetry.space_group_name_H-M   'P 1'
#
loop_
_entity.id
_entity.type
_entity.pdbx_description
1 polymer ?
#
loop_
_entity_poly.entity_id
_entity_poly.type
_entity_poly.pdbx_seq_one_letter_code
_entity_poly.pdbx_strand_id
1 'polypeptide(L)'
;MKLGILTAPFADTPLDGVADWSRSVGFEALEIACWPRTSGPTRRYAGTSHIDVANLSAGEAKDIPAKLAARGLTISALGYYPNPLHPDASHRAAVIDHLKLVIT
;
A
#
# COMPACT_ATOMS: atom_id res chain seq x y z
N MET A 1 -18.25 12.18 7.82
CA MET A 1 -17.09 11.41 8.32
C MET A 1 -16.90 10.24 7.36
N LYS A 2 -15.69 10.02 6.83
CA LYS A 2 -15.43 8.94 5.87
C LYS A 2 -14.99 7.67 6.60
N LEU A 3 -15.53 6.52 6.23
CA LEU A 3 -15.07 5.22 6.72
C LEU A 3 -14.09 4.60 5.72
N GLY A 4 -12.96 4.08 6.19
CA GLY A 4 -11.94 3.48 5.33
C GLY A 4 -11.36 2.18 5.87
N ILE A 5 -10.55 1.53 5.04
CA ILE A 5 -9.90 0.25 5.36
C ILE A 5 -8.43 0.23 4.94
N LEU A 6 -7.64 -0.59 5.62
CA LEU A 6 -6.32 -1.02 5.18
C LEU A 6 -6.44 -2.16 4.16
N THR A 7 -5.76 -2.06 3.02
CA THR A 7 -5.83 -3.08 1.96
C THR A 7 -5.02 -4.35 2.25
N ALA A 8 -4.12 -4.34 3.24
CA ALA A 8 -3.21 -5.45 3.55
C ALA A 8 -3.88 -6.85 3.70
N PRO A 9 -5.12 -6.98 4.22
CA PRO A 9 -5.82 -8.27 4.29
C PRO A 9 -6.17 -8.89 2.93
N PHE A 10 -6.16 -8.12 1.84
CA PHE A 10 -6.48 -8.55 0.49
C PHE A 10 -5.22 -8.91 -0.32
N ALA A 11 -4.38 -9.79 0.22
CA ALA A 11 -3.04 -10.07 -0.34
C ALA A 11 -3.07 -10.52 -1.81
N ASP A 12 -4.04 -11.37 -2.16
CA ASP A 12 -4.16 -11.95 -3.50
C ASP A 12 -5.11 -11.18 -4.43
N THR A 13 -5.71 -10.09 -3.94
CA THR A 13 -6.63 -9.27 -4.74
C THR A 13 -5.90 -8.03 -5.27
N PRO A 14 -5.90 -7.79 -6.59
CA PRO A 14 -5.36 -6.55 -7.17
C PRO A 14 -6.03 -5.30 -6.59
N LEU A 15 -5.33 -4.17 -6.57
CA LEU A 15 -5.84 -2.91 -5.98
C LEU A 15 -7.19 -2.49 -6.56
N ASP A 16 -7.38 -2.63 -7.88
CA ASP A 16 -8.66 -2.33 -8.54
C ASP A 16 -9.80 -3.21 -7.99
N GLY A 17 -9.56 -4.49 -7.73
CA GLY A 17 -10.55 -5.39 -7.14
C GLY A 17 -10.86 -5.05 -5.67
N VAL A 18 -9.84 -4.64 -4.89
CA VAL A 18 -10.05 -4.14 -3.52
C VAL A 18 -10.89 -2.86 -3.55
N ALA A 19 -10.62 -1.95 -4.49
CA ALA A 19 -11.36 -0.72 -4.66
C ALA A 19 -12.83 -0.97 -5.03
N ASP A 20 -13.08 -1.85 -6.01
CA ASP A 20 -14.43 -2.21 -6.43
C ASP A 20 -15.23 -2.82 -5.27
N TRP A 21 -14.62 -3.77 -4.53
CA TRP A 21 -15.25 -4.36 -3.35
C TRP A 21 -15.52 -3.31 -2.27
N SER A 22 -14.52 -2.48 -1.93
CA SER A 22 -14.62 -1.45 -0.88
C SER A 22 -15.78 -0.49 -1.15
N ARG A 23 -15.90 -0.05 -2.41
CA ARG A 23 -16.99 0.81 -2.84
C ARG A 23 -18.34 0.10 -2.78
N SER A 24 -18.39 -1.19 -3.11
CA SER A 24 -19.64 -1.98 -3.07
C SER A 24 -20.21 -2.12 -1.65
N VAL A 25 -19.35 -2.14 -0.63
CA VAL A 25 -19.75 -2.29 0.78
C VAL A 25 -19.81 -0.95 1.54
N GLY A 26 -19.59 0.18 0.86
CA GLY A 26 -19.78 1.53 1.40
C GLY A 26 -18.56 2.18 2.04
N PHE A 27 -17.35 1.63 1.88
CA PHE A 27 -16.14 2.35 2.26
C PHE A 27 -15.85 3.49 1.28
N GLU A 28 -15.23 4.56 1.82
CA GLU A 28 -14.96 5.82 1.11
C GLU A 28 -13.46 6.16 1.06
N ALA A 29 -12.63 5.42 1.81
CA ALA A 29 -11.20 5.65 1.89
C ALA A 29 -10.39 4.35 1.96
N LEU A 30 -9.18 4.38 1.41
CA LEU A 30 -8.22 3.28 1.43
C LEU A 30 -6.88 3.73 2.03
N GLU A 31 -6.40 3.00 3.02
CA GLU A 31 -4.98 2.93 3.37
C GLU A 31 -4.35 1.81 2.54
N ILE A 32 -3.45 2.17 1.62
CA ILE A 32 -2.96 1.24 0.61
C ILE A 32 -1.65 0.61 1.04
N ALA A 33 -1.59 -0.72 1.04
CA ALA A 33 -0.41 -1.49 1.41
C ALA A 33 0.75 -1.31 0.42
N CYS A 34 1.89 -0.83 0.91
CA CYS A 34 3.08 -0.52 0.12
C CYS A 34 4.34 -1.25 0.65
N TRP A 35 4.22 -2.49 1.12
CA TRP A 35 5.42 -3.28 1.48
C TRP A 35 6.28 -3.61 0.25
N PRO A 36 7.58 -3.89 0.43
CA PRO A 36 8.42 -4.41 -0.64
C PRO A 36 7.80 -5.67 -1.24
N ARG A 37 7.71 -5.75 -2.57
CA ARG A 37 7.41 -7.01 -3.23
C ARG A 37 8.56 -7.99 -2.95
N THR A 38 8.26 -9.08 -2.25
CA THR A 38 9.23 -10.11 -1.91
C THR A 38 8.74 -11.45 -2.43
N SER A 39 9.67 -12.31 -2.85
CA SER A 39 9.40 -13.72 -3.11
C SER A 39 9.66 -14.53 -1.84
N GLY A 40 8.72 -15.41 -1.48
CA GLY A 40 8.85 -16.31 -0.33
C GLY A 40 7.87 -16.05 0.81
N PRO A 41 8.01 -16.75 1.94
CA PRO A 41 7.10 -16.66 3.07
C PRO A 41 7.13 -15.26 3.67
N THR A 42 5.99 -14.57 3.63
CA THR A 42 5.84 -13.26 4.28
C THR A 42 5.10 -13.43 5.60
N ARG A 43 5.41 -12.58 6.57
CA ARG A 43 4.61 -12.49 7.79
C ARG A 43 3.21 -12.04 7.39
N ARG A 44 2.17 -12.67 7.95
CA ARG A 44 0.75 -12.32 7.72
C ARG A 44 0.57 -10.79 7.79
N TYR A 45 0.05 -10.20 6.71
CA TYR A 45 -0.18 -8.75 6.51
C TYR A 45 1.06 -7.85 6.29
N ALA A 46 2.29 -8.36 6.41
CA ALA A 46 3.52 -7.59 6.24
C ALA A 46 4.27 -7.89 4.92
N GLY A 47 3.57 -8.46 3.94
CA GLY A 47 4.08 -8.74 2.59
C GLY A 47 3.16 -8.29 1.46
N THR A 48 1.97 -7.78 1.79
CA THR A 48 1.01 -7.32 0.79
C THR A 48 1.52 -6.03 0.16
N SER A 49 1.61 -6.01 -1.16
CA SER A 49 2.06 -4.83 -1.92
C SER A 49 1.08 -4.55 -3.05
N HIS A 50 0.15 -3.64 -2.79
CA HIS A 50 -0.83 -3.17 -3.77
C HIS A 50 -0.25 -2.10 -4.68
N ILE A 51 0.73 -1.33 -4.19
CA ILE A 51 1.55 -0.42 -4.99
C ILE A 51 3.02 -0.82 -4.83
N ASP A 52 3.65 -1.15 -5.96
CA ASP A 52 5.08 -1.43 -6.01
C ASP A 52 5.87 -0.13 -6.14
N VAL A 53 6.04 0.58 -5.02
CA VAL A 53 6.70 1.89 -5.00
C VAL A 53 8.14 1.87 -5.54
N ALA A 54 8.81 0.71 -5.52
CA ALA A 54 10.17 0.58 -6.03
C ALA A 54 10.24 0.56 -7.56
N ASN A 55 9.16 0.16 -8.23
CA ASN A 55 9.09 0.04 -9.69
C ASN A 55 7.98 0.92 -10.30
N LEU A 56 7.39 1.82 -9.51
CA LEU A 56 6.26 2.64 -9.92
C LEU A 56 6.71 3.70 -10.95
N SER A 57 6.11 3.69 -12.13
CA SER A 57 6.35 4.73 -13.12
C SER A 57 5.60 6.03 -12.78
N ALA A 58 6.08 7.16 -13.32
CA ALA A 58 5.41 8.44 -13.17
C ALA A 58 3.99 8.48 -13.79
N GLY A 59 3.72 7.62 -14.77
CA GLY A 59 2.38 7.44 -15.33
C GLY A 59 1.46 6.73 -14.35
N GLU A 60 1.88 5.58 -13.82
CA GLU A 60 1.12 4.82 -12.83
C GLU A 60 0.86 5.63 -11.55
N ALA A 61 1.84 6.42 -11.10
CA ALA A 61 1.69 7.31 -9.95
C ALA A 61 0.57 8.37 -10.13
N LYS A 62 0.26 8.75 -11.38
CA LYS A 62 -0.87 9.64 -11.70
C LYS A 62 -2.18 8.86 -11.90
N ASP A 63 -2.10 7.70 -12.54
CA ASP A 63 -3.26 6.91 -12.90
C ASP A 63 -3.94 6.26 -11.68
N ILE A 64 -3.16 5.80 -10.70
CA ILE A 64 -3.71 5.12 -9.51
C ILE A 64 -4.66 6.04 -8.73
N PRO A 65 -4.28 7.26 -8.31
CA PRO A 65 -5.20 8.19 -7.66
C PRO A 65 -6.43 8.50 -8.51
N ALA A 66 -6.26 8.70 -9.82
CA ALA A 66 -7.38 9.00 -10.72
C ALA A 66 -8.39 7.84 -10.80
N LYS A 67 -7.91 6.59 -10.89
CA LYS A 67 -8.73 5.37 -10.90
C LYS A 67 -9.51 5.20 -9.60
N LEU A 68 -8.90 5.51 -8.45
CA LEU A 68 -9.58 5.43 -7.15
C LEU A 68 -10.60 6.56 -6.98
N ALA A 69 -10.26 7.78 -7.38
CA ALA A 69 -11.17 8.93 -7.35
C ALA A 69 -12.40 8.71 -8.23
N ALA A 70 -12.24 8.09 -9.42
CA ALA A 70 -13.35 7.73 -10.29
C ALA A 70 -14.35 6.74 -9.65
N ARG A 71 -13.90 5.98 -8.64
CA ARG A 71 -14.75 5.08 -7.82
C ARG A 71 -15.34 5.77 -6.59
N GLY A 72 -15.06 7.05 -6.39
CA GLY A 72 -15.44 7.80 -5.20
C GLY A 72 -14.60 7.44 -3.96
N LEU A 73 -13.44 6.80 -4.14
CA LEU A 73 -12.53 6.42 -3.07
C LEU A 73 -11.40 7.43 -2.93
N THR A 74 -11.08 7.75 -1.68
CA THR A 74 -9.91 8.59 -1.35
C THR A 74 -8.76 7.75 -0.83
N ILE A 75 -7.52 8.11 -1.18
CA ILE A 75 -6.33 7.53 -0.56
C ILE A 75 -6.14 8.27 0.78
N SER A 76 -6.34 7.57 1.90
CA SER A 76 -6.15 8.16 3.23
C SER A 76 -4.70 8.07 3.70
N ALA A 77 -3.99 7.02 3.29
CA ALA A 77 -2.59 6.78 3.65
C ALA A 77 -1.93 5.74 2.73
N LEU A 78 -0.59 5.73 2.74
CA LEU A 78 0.22 4.64 2.21
C LEU A 78 0.79 3.86 3.40
N GLY A 79 0.41 2.58 3.50
CA GLY A 79 0.73 1.71 4.61
C GLY A 79 2.13 1.09 4.48
N TYR A 80 3.02 1.47 5.38
CA TYR A 80 4.33 0.84 5.59
C TYR A 80 4.81 1.13 7.01
N TYR A 81 4.81 0.11 7.88
CA TYR A 81 5.12 0.23 9.31
C TYR A 81 6.17 -0.75 9.91
N PRO A 82 7.26 -1.13 9.23
CA PRO A 82 8.40 -1.77 9.90
C PRO A 82 9.13 -0.85 10.88
N ASN A 83 10.02 -1.43 11.70
CA ASN A 83 10.75 -0.70 12.75
C ASN A 83 12.03 -0.03 12.21
N PRO A 84 12.09 1.31 12.03
CA PRO A 84 13.31 2.00 11.57
C PRO A 84 14.41 2.07 12.64
N LEU A 85 14.13 1.63 13.88
CA LEU A 85 15.03 1.64 15.04
C LEU A 85 15.53 0.24 15.42
N HIS A 86 15.39 -0.76 14.54
CA HIS A 86 15.85 -2.12 14.79
C HIS A 86 17.36 -2.17 15.14
N PRO A 87 17.85 -3.04 16.05
CA PRO A 87 19.28 -3.04 16.44
C PRO A 87 20.23 -3.40 15.28
N ASP A 88 19.79 -4.26 14.35
CA ASP A 88 20.54 -4.58 13.13
C ASP A 88 20.58 -3.39 12.15
N ALA A 89 21.79 -2.94 11.82
CA ALA A 89 22.01 -1.83 10.91
C ALA A 89 21.53 -2.10 9.48
N SER A 90 21.68 -3.33 9.00
CA SER A 90 21.23 -3.71 7.64
C SER A 90 19.71 -3.67 7.54
N HIS A 91 19.01 -4.15 8.57
CA HIS A 91 17.56 -4.05 8.68
C HIS A 91 17.09 -2.60 8.70
N ARG A 92 17.68 -1.74 9.54
CA ARG A 92 17.29 -0.32 9.59
C ARG A 92 17.46 0.36 8.25
N ALA A 93 18.58 0.12 7.57
CA ALA A 93 18.84 0.70 6.25
C ALA A 93 17.76 0.28 5.25
N ALA A 94 17.46 -1.02 5.16
CA ALA A 94 16.42 -1.54 4.28
C ALA A 94 15.03 -0.93 4.58
N VAL A 95 14.69 -0.77 5.86
CA VAL A 95 13.41 -0.14 6.26
C VAL A 95 13.36 1.34 5.88
N ILE A 96 14.42 2.08 6.18
CA ILE A 96 14.49 3.52 5.92
C ILE A 96 14.50 3.79 4.41
N ASP A 97 15.23 3.00 3.63
CA ASP A 97 15.34 3.20 2.19
C ASP A 97 14.01 2.90 1.48
N HIS A 98 13.29 1.85 1.89
CA HIS A 98 11.95 1.60 1.37
C HIS A 98 10.95 2.68 1.84
N LEU A 99 11.03 3.14 3.09
CA LEU A 99 10.17 4.22 3.59
C LEU A 99 10.33 5.49 2.74
N LYS A 100 11.54 5.84 2.32
CA LYS A 100 11.78 6.98 1.43
C LYS A 100 11.00 6.81 0.12
N LEU A 101 11.07 5.64 -0.53
CA LEU A 101 10.30 5.36 -1.75
C LEU A 101 8.78 5.51 -1.57
N VAL A 102 8.26 5.29 -0.36
CA VAL A 102 6.83 5.48 -0.07
C VAL A 102 6.46 6.96 0.05
N ILE A 103 7.37 7.82 0.49
CA ILE A 103 7.06 9.21 0.87
C ILE A 103 7.70 10.28 -0.03
N THR A 104 8.53 9.90 -1.01
CA THR A 104 9.22 10.80 -1.96
C THR A 104 9.00 10.36 -3.39
#